data_AF-A0A661I9E6-F1
#
_entry.id   AF-A0A661I9E6-F1
#
_cell.length_a   1.000
_cell.length_b   1.000
_cell.length_c   1.000
_cell.angle_alpha   90.00
_cell.angle_beta   90.00
_cell.angle_gamma   90.00
#
_symmetry.space_group_name_H-M   'P 1'
#
loop_
_entity.id
_entity.type
_entity.pdbx_description
1 polymer ?
#
loop_
_entity_poly.entity_id
_entity_poly.type
_entity_poly.pdbx_seq_one_letter_code
_entity_poly.pdbx_strand_id
1 'polypeptide(L)'
;VPEPDPNEVNFAMAVENLTGLEVSPRAQYIRVMVLELSRLAAQFLWMAGQSGSIGLYAVGQWAIADRDLILDLFEELTGARVYHMYVYPGGVRRDLPEGFLHRVSKLLVYMKKRLKDYDDIFINNASFKNRSIGVGVINAQEAVKNGYVGQVLRGCGIKADVRKDAPYLVYDELEFEVPTRTEGDVYARALVRRDEMDQSVHILEQVVDKMPIDGNIMTKIPGHRKFKLPKDDTWVKVESARGEFAYYMAGDGTENIRRMQVRGPSLVHAYTLLEKLLVGAELSDVALIMNSLGICPPEIER
;
A
#
# COMPACT_ATOMS: atom_id res chain seq x y z
N VAL A 1 -5.90 -5.51 9.03
CA VAL A 1 -6.06 -4.10 9.48
C VAL A 1 -5.87 -3.20 8.27
N PRO A 2 -6.72 -2.20 8.05
CA PRO A 2 -6.57 -1.28 6.93
C PRO A 2 -5.20 -0.58 7.00
N GLU A 3 -4.57 -0.35 5.84
CA GLU A 3 -3.35 0.45 5.74
C GLU A 3 -3.70 1.91 6.06
N PRO A 4 -3.28 2.46 7.21
CA PRO A 4 -3.72 3.77 7.64
C PRO A 4 -3.04 4.89 6.84
N ASP A 5 -1.77 4.70 6.48
CA ASP A 5 -0.97 5.76 5.84
C ASP A 5 -1.48 6.13 4.43
N PRO A 6 -1.87 5.20 3.53
CA PRO A 6 -2.54 5.55 2.28
C PRO A 6 -3.85 6.34 2.48
N ASN A 7 -4.60 6.07 3.56
CA ASN A 7 -5.80 6.86 3.89
C ASN A 7 -5.43 8.28 4.31
N GLU A 8 -4.42 8.44 5.17
CA GLU A 8 -3.94 9.75 5.62
C GLU A 8 -3.37 10.58 4.46
N VAL A 9 -2.55 9.97 3.60
CA VAL A 9 -1.96 10.65 2.44
C VAL A 9 -3.02 11.06 1.44
N ASN A 10 -3.98 10.19 1.07
CA ASN A 10 -5.07 10.58 0.17
C ASN A 10 -5.90 11.72 0.76
N PHE A 11 -6.23 11.65 2.04
CA PHE A 11 -6.98 12.72 2.69
C PHE A 11 -6.20 14.04 2.66
N ALA A 12 -4.91 14.02 3.00
CA ALA A 12 -4.04 15.19 2.96
C ALA A 12 -3.92 15.76 1.55
N MET A 13 -3.65 14.91 0.56
CA MET A 13 -3.54 15.31 -0.85
C MET A 13 -4.85 15.89 -1.41
N ALA A 14 -6.00 15.35 -1.03
CA ALA A 14 -7.29 15.90 -1.45
C ALA A 14 -7.49 17.33 -0.92
N VAL A 15 -7.18 17.56 0.36
CA VAL A 15 -7.25 18.90 0.95
C VAL A 15 -6.21 19.84 0.31
N GLU A 16 -4.98 19.36 0.10
CA GLU A 16 -3.91 20.12 -0.55
C GLU A 16 -4.28 20.55 -1.97
N ASN A 17 -4.84 19.64 -2.77
CA ASN A 17 -5.30 19.92 -4.13
C ASN A 17 -6.44 20.95 -4.14
N LEU A 18 -7.43 20.81 -3.25
CA LEU A 18 -8.54 21.76 -3.17
C LEU A 18 -8.08 23.17 -2.74
N THR A 19 -7.05 23.26 -1.92
CA THR A 19 -6.59 24.54 -1.33
C THR A 19 -5.37 25.14 -2.03
N GLY A 20 -4.75 24.42 -2.95
CA GLY A 20 -3.50 24.82 -3.60
C GLY A 20 -2.31 24.86 -2.65
N LEU A 21 -2.33 24.08 -1.56
CA LEU A 21 -1.23 24.02 -0.61
C LEU A 21 -0.08 23.18 -1.19
N GLU A 22 1.09 23.79 -1.35
CA GLU A 22 2.30 23.07 -1.72
C GLU A 22 2.97 22.43 -0.49
N VAL A 23 3.39 21.19 -0.65
CA VAL A 23 4.10 20.42 0.38
C VAL A 23 5.59 20.50 0.13
N SER A 24 6.38 20.76 1.17
CA SER A 24 7.84 20.86 1.05
C SER A 24 8.48 19.54 0.57
N PRO A 25 9.61 19.60 -0.17
CA PRO A 25 10.30 18.39 -0.62
C PRO A 25 10.61 17.41 0.51
N ARG A 26 11.12 17.89 1.66
CA ARG A 26 11.41 17.04 2.83
C ARG A 26 10.16 16.30 3.32
N ALA A 27 9.02 16.98 3.43
CA ALA A 27 7.77 16.32 3.84
C ALA A 27 7.28 15.30 2.79
N GLN A 28 7.49 15.55 1.49
CA GLN A 28 7.18 14.58 0.45
C GLN A 28 8.03 13.31 0.56
N TYR A 29 9.34 13.44 0.76
CA TYR A 29 10.23 12.28 1.00
C TYR A 29 9.84 11.49 2.25
N ILE A 30 9.50 12.18 3.36
CA ILE A 30 9.01 11.51 4.58
C ILE A 30 7.71 10.75 4.31
N ARG A 31 6.75 11.35 3.58
CA ARG A 31 5.51 10.67 3.21
C ARG A 31 5.75 9.43 2.35
N VAL A 32 6.67 9.49 1.38
CA VAL A 32 7.04 8.31 0.58
C VAL A 32 7.66 7.22 1.45
N MET A 33 8.56 7.59 2.38
CA MET A 33 9.14 6.64 3.33
C MET A 33 8.06 5.93 4.17
N VAL A 34 7.12 6.69 4.72
CA VAL A 34 6.01 6.15 5.52
C VAL A 34 5.12 5.23 4.67
N LEU A 35 4.79 5.63 3.43
CA LEU A 35 3.99 4.81 2.52
C LEU A 35 4.66 3.48 2.17
N GLU A 36 5.96 3.48 1.87
CA GLU A 36 6.66 2.26 1.47
C GLU A 36 6.99 1.35 2.68
N LEU A 37 7.24 1.90 3.87
CA LEU A 37 7.29 1.12 5.12
C LEU A 37 5.93 0.47 5.42
N SER A 38 4.84 1.23 5.24
CA SER A 38 3.47 0.73 5.42
C SER A 38 3.15 -0.37 4.41
N ARG A 39 3.59 -0.21 3.15
CA ARG A 39 3.47 -1.23 2.11
C ARG A 39 4.17 -2.53 2.52
N LEU A 40 5.42 -2.46 2.97
CA LEU A 40 6.14 -3.65 3.46
C LEU A 40 5.41 -4.32 4.63
N ALA A 41 4.95 -3.54 5.62
CA ALA A 41 4.19 -4.06 6.76
C ALA A 41 2.87 -4.72 6.33
N ALA A 42 2.21 -4.21 5.28
CA ALA A 42 1.01 -4.79 4.71
C ALA A 42 1.30 -6.09 3.95
N GLN A 43 2.41 -6.16 3.21
CA GLN A 43 2.82 -7.39 2.51
C GLN A 43 3.17 -8.51 3.48
N PHE A 44 3.84 -8.22 4.61
CA PHE A 44 4.06 -9.22 5.66
C PHE A 44 2.75 -9.72 6.28
N LEU A 45 1.79 -8.81 6.51
CA LEU A 45 0.46 -9.22 7.00
C LEU A 45 -0.27 -10.11 5.98
N TRP A 46 -0.18 -9.78 4.69
CA TRP A 46 -0.71 -10.63 3.61
C TRP A 46 -0.04 -12.00 3.62
N MET A 47 1.29 -12.06 3.73
CA MET A 47 2.02 -13.32 3.75
C MET A 47 1.60 -14.21 4.92
N ALA A 48 1.33 -13.63 6.09
CA ALA A 48 0.78 -14.35 7.23
C ALA A 48 -0.62 -14.91 6.96
N GLY A 49 -1.51 -14.13 6.34
CA GLY A 49 -2.84 -14.60 5.95
C GLY A 49 -2.81 -15.69 4.87
N GLN A 50 -2.00 -15.49 3.82
CA GLN A 50 -1.88 -16.43 2.70
C GLN A 50 -1.29 -17.77 3.16
N SER A 51 -0.21 -17.74 3.94
CA SER A 51 0.41 -18.96 4.48
C SER A 51 -0.52 -19.71 5.44
N GLY A 52 -1.28 -18.98 6.27
CA GLY A 52 -2.29 -19.56 7.15
C GLY A 52 -3.39 -20.32 6.40
N SER A 53 -3.79 -19.85 5.21
CA SER A 53 -4.84 -20.50 4.39
C SER A 53 -4.46 -21.90 3.90
N ILE A 54 -3.17 -22.23 3.86
CA ILE A 54 -2.65 -23.55 3.46
C ILE A 54 -1.96 -24.29 4.63
N GLY A 55 -2.09 -23.78 5.86
CA GLY A 55 -1.56 -24.40 7.07
C GLY A 55 -0.05 -24.21 7.30
N LEU A 56 0.62 -23.32 6.57
CA LEU A 56 2.04 -23.01 6.77
C LEU A 56 2.26 -21.99 7.90
N TYR A 57 1.86 -22.35 9.12
CA TYR A 57 1.80 -21.41 10.25
C TYR A 57 3.15 -20.80 10.66
N ALA A 58 4.26 -21.53 10.50
CA ALA A 58 5.59 -21.01 10.83
C ALA A 58 5.93 -19.75 9.99
N VAL A 59 5.58 -19.76 8.71
CA VAL A 59 5.74 -18.61 7.80
C VAL A 59 4.95 -17.42 8.32
N GLY A 60 3.70 -17.64 8.74
CA GLY A 60 2.87 -16.57 9.27
C GLY A 60 3.40 -15.97 10.56
N GLN A 61 3.92 -16.79 11.48
CA GLN A 61 4.52 -16.28 12.71
C GLN A 61 5.80 -15.47 12.42
N TRP A 62 6.64 -15.95 11.50
CA TRP A 62 7.82 -15.20 11.07
C TRP A 62 7.44 -13.87 10.45
N ALA A 63 6.44 -13.86 9.56
CA ALA A 63 6.00 -12.65 8.87
C ALA A 63 5.46 -11.60 9.84
N ILE A 64 4.71 -12.02 10.87
CA ILE A 64 4.24 -11.12 11.92
C ILE A 64 5.39 -10.60 12.79
N ALA A 65 6.38 -11.43 13.12
CA ALA A 65 7.55 -11.00 13.87
C ALA A 65 8.39 -9.97 13.09
N ASP A 66 8.63 -10.20 11.79
CA ASP A 66 9.36 -9.26 10.94
C ASP A 66 8.56 -7.98 10.70
N ARG A 67 7.22 -8.08 10.60
CA ARG A 67 6.34 -6.92 10.58
C ARG A 67 6.49 -6.07 11.84
N ASP A 68 6.65 -6.68 13.00
CA ASP A 68 6.77 -5.98 14.29
C ASP A 68 7.94 -4.99 14.31
N LEU A 69 9.06 -5.35 13.67
CA LEU A 69 10.23 -4.46 13.51
C LEU A 69 9.90 -3.17 12.76
N ILE A 70 8.97 -3.21 11.80
CA ILE A 70 8.49 -2.01 11.10
C ILE A 70 7.57 -1.20 12.02
N LEU A 71 6.72 -1.87 12.81
CA LEU A 71 5.81 -1.18 13.74
C LEU A 71 6.57 -0.46 14.86
N ASP A 72 7.71 -1.00 15.30
CA ASP A 72 8.57 -0.34 16.29
C ASP A 72 9.15 0.97 15.74
N LEU A 73 9.49 1.02 14.45
CA LEU A 73 9.88 2.28 13.78
C LEU A 73 8.71 3.27 13.70
N PHE A 74 7.49 2.78 13.43
CA PHE A 74 6.32 3.65 13.44
C PHE A 74 5.97 4.20 14.82
N GLU A 75 6.13 3.38 15.86
CA GLU A 75 5.98 3.83 17.25
C GLU A 75 6.99 4.92 17.58
N GLU A 76 8.23 4.74 17.18
CA GLU A 76 9.28 5.74 17.37
C GLU A 76 8.96 7.06 16.64
N LEU A 77 8.49 6.97 15.39
CA LEU A 77 8.20 8.13 14.55
C LEU A 77 6.94 8.90 15.01
N THR A 78 5.89 8.18 15.40
CA THR A 78 4.54 8.73 15.53
C THR A 78 3.99 8.65 16.95
N GLY A 79 4.47 7.69 17.74
CA GLY A 79 3.94 7.31 19.06
C GLY A 79 2.87 6.23 18.99
N ALA A 80 2.52 5.71 17.81
CA ALA A 80 1.55 4.65 17.61
C ALA A 80 2.10 3.56 16.69
N ARG A 81 1.64 2.32 16.87
CA ARG A 81 2.10 1.16 16.08
C ARG A 81 1.33 0.93 14.78
N VAL A 82 0.11 1.48 14.67
CA VAL A 82 -0.80 1.24 13.54
C VAL A 82 -1.44 2.54 13.09
N TYR A 83 -2.32 3.14 13.90
CA TYR A 83 -3.01 4.37 13.51
C TYR A 83 -2.16 5.58 13.91
N HIS A 84 -1.42 6.11 12.94
CA HIS A 84 -0.35 7.08 13.19
C HIS A 84 -0.84 8.52 13.32
N MET A 85 -1.86 8.92 12.57
CA MET A 85 -2.34 10.31 12.47
C MET A 85 -1.16 11.27 12.27
N TYR A 86 -0.27 10.88 11.37
CA TYR A 86 1.06 11.47 11.19
C TYR A 86 1.12 12.33 9.94
N VAL A 87 0.53 11.86 8.84
CA VAL A 87 0.39 12.67 7.64
C VAL A 87 -0.78 13.62 7.82
N TYR A 88 -0.52 14.91 7.63
CA TYR A 88 -1.48 15.98 7.83
C TYR A 88 -1.52 16.85 6.57
N PRO A 89 -2.67 17.42 6.17
CA PRO A 89 -2.68 18.40 5.07
C PRO A 89 -1.58 19.44 5.27
N GLY A 90 -0.79 19.73 4.23
CA GLY A 90 0.36 20.65 4.27
C GLY A 90 1.69 20.04 4.72
N GLY A 91 1.77 18.77 5.11
CA GLY A 91 3.04 18.08 5.36
C GLY A 91 2.97 16.88 6.31
N VAL A 92 3.82 16.85 7.33
CA VAL A 92 3.85 15.82 8.37
C VAL A 92 3.86 16.44 9.77
N ARG A 93 3.32 15.71 10.76
CA ARG A 93 3.08 16.25 12.10
C ARG A 93 4.34 16.49 12.92
N ARG A 94 5.38 15.66 12.77
CA ARG A 94 6.65 15.73 13.51
C ARG A 94 7.79 15.37 12.57
N ASP A 95 8.97 15.89 12.83
CA ASP A 95 10.16 15.48 12.07
C ASP A 95 10.70 14.13 12.55
N LEU A 96 11.64 13.56 11.79
CA LEU A 96 12.29 12.30 12.10
C LEU A 96 13.12 12.40 13.40
N PRO A 97 13.03 11.39 14.29
CA PRO A 97 13.91 11.28 15.46
C PRO A 97 15.39 11.19 15.06
N GLU A 98 16.27 11.55 16.00
CA GLU A 98 17.72 11.49 15.77
C GLU A 98 18.18 10.05 15.46
N GLY A 99 18.91 9.88 14.35
CA GLY A 99 19.39 8.58 13.90
C GLY A 99 18.32 7.65 13.31
N PHE A 100 17.10 8.15 13.04
CA PHE A 100 16.00 7.35 12.51
C PHE A 100 16.35 6.70 11.16
N LEU A 101 16.92 7.48 10.22
CA LEU A 101 17.32 6.98 8.90
C LEU A 101 18.32 5.82 8.99
N HIS A 102 19.25 5.85 9.95
CA HIS A 102 20.19 4.74 10.17
C HIS A 102 19.48 3.46 10.64
N ARG A 103 18.46 3.60 11.51
CA ARG A 103 17.63 2.45 11.93
C ARG A 103 16.82 1.90 10.77
N VAL A 104 16.26 2.76 9.91
CA VAL A 104 15.61 2.36 8.66
C VAL A 104 16.61 1.58 7.77
N SER A 105 17.80 2.11 7.50
CA SER A 105 18.82 1.40 6.69
C SER A 105 19.17 0.02 7.25
N LYS A 106 19.34 -0.09 8.58
CA LYS A 106 19.59 -1.39 9.24
C LYS A 106 18.45 -2.37 9.02
N LEU A 107 17.21 -1.90 9.11
CA LEU A 107 16.03 -2.72 8.84
C LEU A 107 16.02 -3.18 7.38
N LEU A 108 16.31 -2.29 6.41
CA LEU A 108 16.34 -2.66 4.99
C LEU A 108 17.38 -3.76 4.70
N VAL A 109 18.57 -3.66 5.28
CA VAL A 109 19.62 -4.69 5.15
C VAL A 109 19.15 -6.03 5.73
N TYR A 110 18.47 -6.00 6.87
CA TYR A 110 17.86 -7.20 7.47
C TYR A 110 16.79 -7.79 6.55
N MET A 111 15.85 -6.97 6.07
CA MET A 111 14.74 -7.38 5.23
C MET A 111 15.22 -8.02 3.91
N LYS A 112 16.22 -7.44 3.23
CA LYS A 112 16.79 -8.04 2.00
C LYS A 112 17.29 -9.46 2.19
N LYS A 113 17.88 -9.76 3.36
CA LYS A 113 18.33 -11.12 3.68
C LYS A 113 17.13 -12.00 4.00
N ARG A 114 16.24 -11.49 4.85
CA ARG A 114 15.08 -12.22 5.36
C ARG A 114 14.09 -12.64 4.27
N LEU A 115 13.92 -11.79 3.27
CA LEU A 115 13.07 -12.03 2.11
C LEU A 115 13.48 -13.28 1.31
N LYS A 116 14.77 -13.62 1.29
CA LYS A 116 15.26 -14.87 0.66
C LYS A 116 14.84 -16.11 1.43
N ASP A 117 14.82 -16.04 2.76
CA ASP A 117 14.33 -17.15 3.59
C ASP A 117 12.84 -17.44 3.27
N TYR A 118 12.04 -16.39 3.05
CA TYR A 118 10.64 -16.53 2.63
C TYR A 118 10.47 -17.15 1.25
N ASP A 119 11.42 -16.89 0.35
CA ASP A 119 11.42 -17.54 -0.95
C ASP A 119 11.55 -19.06 -0.80
N ASP A 120 12.41 -19.52 0.10
CA ASP A 120 12.65 -20.95 0.33
C ASP A 120 11.49 -21.63 1.08
N ILE A 121 11.00 -21.03 2.16
CA ILE A 121 9.99 -21.68 3.02
C ILE A 121 8.55 -21.53 2.52
N PHE A 122 8.27 -20.50 1.70
CA PHE A 122 6.91 -20.17 1.27
C PHE A 122 6.78 -20.13 -0.25
N ILE A 123 7.47 -19.24 -0.95
CA ILE A 123 7.23 -18.99 -2.39
C ILE A 123 7.64 -20.20 -3.25
N ASN A 124 8.75 -20.86 -2.91
CA ASN A 124 9.25 -22.03 -3.62
C ASN A 124 8.76 -23.35 -3.05
N ASN A 125 7.96 -23.31 -1.98
CA ASN A 125 7.41 -24.50 -1.35
C ASN A 125 6.51 -25.28 -2.32
N ALA A 126 6.73 -26.59 -2.41
CA ALA A 126 5.97 -27.46 -3.32
C ALA A 126 4.47 -27.50 -2.99
N SER A 127 4.09 -27.49 -1.70
CA SER A 127 2.70 -27.49 -1.28
C SER A 127 2.01 -26.18 -1.67
N PHE A 128 2.70 -25.04 -1.54
CA PHE A 128 2.14 -23.77 -1.99
C PHE A 128 1.94 -23.73 -3.51
N LYS A 129 2.96 -24.14 -4.28
CA LYS A 129 2.87 -24.21 -5.76
C LYS A 129 1.70 -25.10 -6.22
N ASN A 130 1.60 -26.31 -5.66
CA ASN A 130 0.52 -27.25 -6.00
C ASN A 130 -0.88 -26.72 -5.68
N ARG A 131 -1.01 -25.85 -4.67
CA ARG A 131 -2.30 -25.28 -4.25
C ARG A 131 -2.64 -23.97 -4.95
N SER A 132 -1.68 -23.27 -5.53
CA SER A 132 -1.87 -21.90 -6.04
C SER A 132 -1.77 -21.76 -7.55
N ILE A 133 -1.00 -22.62 -8.22
CA ILE A 133 -0.85 -22.58 -9.68
C ILE A 133 -2.15 -23.07 -10.33
N GLY A 134 -2.69 -22.27 -11.25
CA GLY A 134 -3.95 -22.56 -11.95
C GLY A 134 -5.21 -22.35 -11.11
N VAL A 135 -5.10 -21.84 -9.88
CA VAL A 135 -6.24 -21.56 -8.99
C VAL A 135 -6.60 -20.07 -9.04
N GLY A 136 -7.89 -19.77 -9.16
CA GLY A 136 -8.39 -18.39 -9.18
C GLY A 136 -7.78 -17.55 -10.31
N VAL A 137 -7.77 -18.11 -11.52
CA VAL A 137 -7.22 -17.52 -12.75
C VAL A 137 -8.08 -16.37 -13.23
N ILE A 138 -7.44 -15.26 -13.58
CA ILE A 138 -8.09 -14.04 -14.09
C ILE A 138 -7.53 -13.72 -15.47
N ASN A 139 -8.41 -13.46 -16.43
CA ASN A 139 -8.01 -13.01 -17.77
C ASN A 139 -7.70 -11.50 -17.77
N ALA A 140 -6.64 -11.08 -18.45
CA ALA A 140 -6.25 -9.68 -18.59
C ALA A 140 -7.37 -8.77 -19.14
N GLN A 141 -8.07 -9.18 -20.20
CA GLN A 141 -9.15 -8.38 -20.80
C GLN A 141 -10.30 -8.17 -19.82
N GLU A 142 -10.60 -9.21 -19.05
CA GLU A 142 -11.62 -9.16 -18.04
C GLU A 142 -11.22 -8.26 -16.87
N ALA A 143 -9.96 -8.34 -16.45
CA ALA A 143 -9.44 -7.55 -15.35
C ALA A 143 -9.55 -6.05 -15.65
N VAL A 144 -9.24 -5.64 -16.88
CA VAL A 144 -9.44 -4.27 -17.35
C VAL A 144 -10.93 -3.91 -17.42
N LYS A 145 -11.75 -4.78 -18.02
CA LYS A 145 -13.18 -4.52 -18.22
C LYS A 145 -13.93 -4.26 -16.91
N ASN A 146 -13.60 -5.00 -15.85
CA ASN A 146 -14.25 -4.87 -14.54
C ASN A 146 -13.55 -3.86 -13.61
N GLY A 147 -12.46 -3.22 -14.05
CA GLY A 147 -11.76 -2.22 -13.27
C GLY A 147 -11.10 -2.76 -12.01
N TYR A 148 -10.57 -3.98 -12.04
CA TYR A 148 -9.70 -4.50 -10.97
C TYR A 148 -8.39 -3.73 -10.93
N VAL A 149 -7.67 -3.76 -9.80
CA VAL A 149 -6.50 -2.89 -9.58
C VAL A 149 -5.36 -3.61 -8.85
N GLY A 150 -4.18 -2.99 -8.79
CA GLY A 150 -3.04 -3.48 -8.02
C GLY A 150 -2.49 -4.82 -8.52
N GLN A 151 -2.18 -5.71 -7.57
CA GLN A 151 -1.62 -7.04 -7.86
C GLN A 151 -2.48 -7.90 -8.78
N VAL A 152 -3.80 -7.63 -8.86
CA VAL A 152 -4.70 -8.38 -9.75
C VAL A 152 -4.39 -8.05 -11.20
N LEU A 153 -4.26 -6.78 -11.56
CA LEU A 153 -3.89 -6.37 -12.93
C LEU A 153 -2.48 -6.83 -13.28
N ARG A 154 -1.54 -6.61 -12.36
CA ARG A 154 -0.12 -6.96 -12.55
C ARG A 154 0.09 -8.46 -12.67
N GLY A 155 -0.70 -9.26 -11.96
CA GLY A 155 -0.71 -10.72 -12.08
C GLY A 155 -1.24 -11.23 -13.43
N CYS A 156 -1.94 -10.40 -14.19
CA CYS A 156 -2.46 -10.69 -15.53
C CYS A 156 -1.63 -10.07 -16.67
N GLY A 157 -0.48 -9.49 -16.37
CA GLY A 157 0.47 -8.97 -17.34
C GLY A 157 0.30 -7.49 -17.65
N ILE A 158 -0.60 -6.81 -16.94
CA ILE A 158 -0.91 -5.40 -17.16
C ILE A 158 -0.02 -4.56 -16.25
N LYS A 159 0.88 -3.79 -16.86
CA LYS A 159 1.74 -2.83 -16.17
C LYS A 159 0.95 -1.57 -15.79
N ALA A 160 0.17 -1.65 -14.73
CA ALA A 160 -0.58 -0.52 -14.16
C ALA A 160 -0.12 -0.28 -12.71
N ASP A 161 0.37 0.93 -12.44
CA ASP A 161 0.83 1.36 -11.12
C ASP A 161 0.65 2.88 -11.01
N VAL A 162 -0.16 3.34 -10.06
CA VAL A 162 -0.45 4.77 -9.90
C VAL A 162 0.83 5.59 -9.68
N ARG A 163 1.85 5.03 -9.04
CA ARG A 163 3.13 5.72 -8.78
C ARG A 163 3.92 6.02 -10.06
N LYS A 164 3.67 5.31 -11.17
CA LYS A 164 4.27 5.57 -12.48
C LYS A 164 3.29 6.26 -13.44
N ASP A 165 2.03 5.84 -13.44
CA ASP A 165 1.01 6.32 -14.39
C ASP A 165 0.51 7.73 -14.05
N ALA A 166 0.41 8.05 -12.75
CA ALA A 166 0.04 9.36 -12.23
C ALA A 166 0.87 9.65 -10.97
N PRO A 167 2.19 9.92 -11.13
CA PRO A 167 3.10 10.10 -10.01
C PRO A 167 2.61 11.19 -9.05
N TYR A 168 2.79 10.93 -7.77
CA TYR A 168 2.47 11.83 -6.67
C TYR A 168 3.67 11.92 -5.72
N LEU A 169 3.75 12.97 -4.91
CA LEU A 169 4.94 13.25 -4.08
C LEU A 169 6.20 13.22 -4.96
N VAL A 170 7.22 12.47 -4.56
CA VAL A 170 8.52 12.35 -5.26
C VAL A 170 8.71 11.01 -5.99
N TYR A 171 7.62 10.27 -6.29
CA TYR A 171 7.73 8.97 -6.99
C TYR A 171 8.28 9.08 -8.42
N ASP A 172 8.20 10.26 -9.05
CA ASP A 172 8.77 10.58 -10.35
C ASP A 172 10.30 10.72 -10.33
N GLU A 173 10.90 11.07 -9.18
CA GLU A 173 12.35 11.16 -8.97
C GLU A 173 13.00 9.81 -8.58
N LEU A 174 12.18 8.77 -8.36
CA LEU A 174 12.57 7.47 -7.83
C LEU A 174 12.56 6.37 -8.91
N GLU A 175 13.63 5.58 -8.94
CA GLU A 175 13.80 4.50 -9.90
C GLU A 175 13.28 3.18 -9.33
N PHE A 176 12.31 2.56 -10.01
CA PHE A 176 11.79 1.25 -9.64
C PHE A 176 11.05 0.64 -10.83
N GLU A 177 10.94 -0.68 -10.82
CA GLU A 177 10.20 -1.45 -11.83
C GLU A 177 8.85 -1.92 -11.29
N VAL A 178 7.87 -2.04 -12.18
CA VAL A 178 6.55 -2.58 -11.84
C VAL A 178 6.55 -4.07 -12.21
N PRO A 179 6.59 -4.99 -11.23
CA PRO A 179 6.63 -6.41 -11.52
C PRO A 179 5.28 -6.89 -12.07
N THR A 180 5.34 -7.75 -13.09
CA THR A 180 4.16 -8.35 -13.71
C THR A 180 4.36 -9.85 -13.88
N ARG A 181 3.24 -10.57 -13.95
CA ARG A 181 3.13 -12.00 -14.28
C ARG A 181 2.00 -12.18 -15.27
N THR A 182 1.94 -13.29 -16.01
CA THR A 182 0.97 -13.46 -17.11
C THR A 182 -0.11 -14.49 -16.83
N GLU A 183 0.11 -15.32 -15.80
CA GLU A 183 -0.68 -16.50 -15.49
C GLU A 183 -2.02 -16.15 -14.84
N GLY A 184 -2.11 -15.00 -14.16
CA GLY A 184 -3.37 -14.51 -13.57
C GLY A 184 -3.91 -15.32 -12.40
N ASP A 185 -3.17 -16.32 -11.91
CA ASP A 185 -3.54 -17.20 -10.80
C ASP A 185 -3.09 -16.67 -9.42
N VAL A 186 -3.42 -17.41 -8.36
CA VAL A 186 -2.98 -17.08 -7.00
C VAL A 186 -1.46 -16.98 -6.91
N TYR A 187 -0.73 -17.86 -7.59
CA TYR A 187 0.73 -17.92 -7.53
C TYR A 187 1.37 -16.69 -8.20
N ALA A 188 0.89 -16.29 -9.37
CA ALA A 188 1.29 -15.07 -10.06
C ALA A 188 1.08 -13.83 -9.18
N ARG A 189 -0.06 -13.71 -8.50
CA ARG A 189 -0.32 -12.62 -7.55
C ARG A 189 0.63 -12.64 -6.36
N ALA A 190 0.99 -13.83 -5.88
CA ALA A 190 1.96 -13.98 -4.79
C ALA A 190 3.38 -13.55 -5.20
N LEU A 191 3.81 -13.91 -6.42
CA LEU A 191 5.09 -13.50 -6.98
C LEU A 191 5.16 -11.99 -7.21
N VAL A 192 4.09 -11.37 -7.73
CA VAL A 192 4.02 -9.91 -7.89
C VAL A 192 4.25 -9.21 -6.55
N ARG A 193 3.52 -9.63 -5.49
CA ARG A 193 3.70 -9.05 -4.15
C ARG A 193 5.11 -9.24 -3.61
N ARG A 194 5.70 -10.42 -3.84
CA ARG A 194 7.06 -10.72 -3.39
C ARG A 194 8.09 -9.81 -4.08
N ASP A 195 7.98 -9.63 -5.40
CA ASP A 195 8.83 -8.72 -6.17
C ASP A 195 8.60 -7.26 -5.75
N GLU A 196 7.35 -6.87 -5.45
CA GLU A 196 7.03 -5.53 -4.95
C GLU A 196 7.72 -5.24 -3.62
N MET A 197 7.93 -6.23 -2.76
CA MET A 197 8.70 -6.03 -1.52
C MET A 197 10.17 -5.67 -1.82
N ASP A 198 10.79 -6.28 -2.83
CA ASP A 198 12.15 -5.92 -3.23
C ASP A 198 12.19 -4.50 -3.81
N GLN A 199 11.18 -4.11 -4.58
CA GLN A 199 11.05 -2.75 -5.12
C GLN A 199 10.80 -1.71 -4.01
N SER A 200 9.96 -2.00 -3.01
CA SER A 200 9.77 -1.11 -1.86
C SER A 200 11.05 -0.89 -1.08
N VAL A 201 11.83 -1.97 -0.86
CA VAL A 201 13.13 -1.85 -0.22
C VAL A 201 14.07 -0.98 -1.06
N HIS A 202 14.10 -1.17 -2.38
CA HIS A 202 14.94 -0.36 -3.28
C HIS A 202 14.53 1.13 -3.28
N ILE A 203 13.23 1.42 -3.27
CA ILE A 203 12.71 2.78 -3.15
C ILE A 203 13.14 3.39 -1.80
N LEU A 204 13.00 2.64 -0.70
CA LEU A 204 13.37 3.12 0.63
C LEU A 204 14.87 3.42 0.75
N GLU A 205 15.74 2.65 0.10
CA GLU A 205 17.18 2.96 0.03
C GLU A 205 17.43 4.30 -0.67
N GLN A 206 16.80 4.53 -1.83
CA GLN A 206 16.91 5.80 -2.53
C GLN A 206 16.35 6.97 -1.72
N VAL A 207 15.26 6.76 -0.98
CA VAL A 207 14.69 7.78 -0.10
C VAL A 207 15.65 8.12 1.02
N VAL A 208 16.29 7.13 1.66
CA VAL A 208 17.30 7.39 2.70
C VAL A 208 18.49 8.18 2.14
N ASP A 209 18.93 7.86 0.91
CA ASP A 209 20.09 8.50 0.29
C ASP A 209 19.80 9.92 -0.24
N LYS A 210 18.60 10.15 -0.79
CA LYS A 210 18.21 11.42 -1.45
C LYS A 210 17.47 12.40 -0.55
N MET A 211 17.00 11.98 0.63
CA MET A 211 16.18 12.83 1.49
C MET A 211 16.92 14.12 1.90
N PRO A 212 16.35 15.32 1.65
CA PRO A 212 16.95 16.57 2.09
C PRO A 212 17.06 16.61 3.63
N ILE A 213 18.28 16.83 4.16
CA ILE A 213 18.54 16.88 5.61
C ILE A 213 17.81 18.06 6.26
N ASP A 214 17.86 19.22 5.62
CA ASP A 214 17.19 20.43 6.07
C ASP A 214 15.92 20.70 5.25
N GLY A 215 14.89 21.19 5.90
CA GLY A 215 13.65 21.59 5.24
C GLY A 215 12.50 21.76 6.21
N ASN A 216 11.55 22.61 5.86
CA ASN A 216 10.31 22.67 6.60
C ASN A 216 9.55 21.35 6.41
N ILE A 217 8.87 20.86 7.44
CA ILE A 217 8.05 19.63 7.38
C ILE A 217 6.56 19.91 7.25
N MET A 218 6.14 21.16 7.44
CA MET A 218 4.72 21.54 7.44
C MET A 218 4.55 22.97 6.93
N THR A 219 3.79 23.12 5.84
CA THR A 219 3.43 24.42 5.27
C THR A 219 2.52 25.18 6.23
N LYS A 220 2.63 26.52 6.32
CA LYS A 220 1.81 27.30 7.25
C LYS A 220 0.33 27.26 6.82
N ILE A 221 -0.52 26.65 7.64
CA ILE A 221 -1.97 26.56 7.40
C ILE A 221 -2.68 27.59 8.29
N PRO A 222 -3.72 28.28 7.78
CA PRO A 222 -4.60 29.09 8.61
C PRO A 222 -5.18 28.30 9.78
N GLY A 223 -5.43 28.96 10.92
CA GLY A 223 -6.11 28.32 12.05
C GLY A 223 -7.48 27.75 11.65
N HIS A 224 -7.92 26.70 12.34
CA HIS A 224 -9.10 25.88 12.00
C HIS A 224 -10.35 26.66 11.58
N ARG A 225 -10.74 27.71 12.32
CA ARG A 225 -11.93 28.54 12.02
C ARG A 225 -11.80 29.42 10.77
N LYS A 226 -10.58 29.57 10.24
CA LYS A 226 -10.28 30.35 9.04
C LYS A 226 -9.97 29.45 7.84
N PHE A 227 -9.85 28.14 8.04
CA PHE A 227 -9.56 27.20 6.98
C PHE A 227 -10.87 26.78 6.31
N LYS A 228 -11.15 27.38 5.15
CA LYS A 228 -12.34 27.08 4.35
C LYS A 228 -11.92 26.29 3.13
N LEU A 229 -12.64 25.22 2.84
CA LEU A 229 -12.45 24.46 1.62
C LEU A 229 -13.12 25.20 0.46
N PRO A 230 -12.42 25.45 -0.65
CA PRO A 230 -13.03 26.05 -1.83
C PRO A 230 -14.25 25.25 -2.31
N LYS A 231 -15.16 25.94 -3.00
CA LYS A 231 -16.32 25.31 -3.64
C LYS A 231 -15.85 24.64 -4.95
N ASP A 232 -15.19 23.52 -4.79
CA ASP A 232 -14.62 22.71 -5.86
C ASP A 232 -14.61 21.24 -5.46
N ASP A 233 -14.32 20.35 -6.41
CA ASP A 233 -14.11 18.93 -6.17
C ASP A 233 -12.73 18.45 -6.64
N THR A 234 -12.29 17.32 -6.09
CA THR A 234 -11.03 16.70 -6.46
C THR A 234 -11.12 15.19 -6.37
N TRP A 235 -10.33 14.54 -7.22
CA TRP A 235 -10.12 13.10 -7.20
C TRP A 235 -8.62 12.83 -7.06
N VAL A 236 -8.22 12.22 -5.95
CA VAL A 236 -6.84 11.84 -5.70
C VAL A 236 -6.72 10.33 -5.53
N LYS A 237 -5.56 9.80 -5.88
CA LYS A 237 -5.27 8.37 -5.78
C LYS A 237 -3.83 8.12 -5.39
N VAL A 238 -3.64 7.06 -4.62
CA VAL A 238 -2.33 6.52 -4.25
C VAL A 238 -2.34 5.01 -4.50
N GLU A 239 -1.16 4.43 -4.68
CA GLU A 239 -1.02 2.98 -4.78
C GLU A 239 -0.89 2.39 -3.37
N SER A 240 -1.93 1.75 -2.84
CA SER A 240 -1.83 0.94 -1.61
C SER A 240 -1.16 -0.42 -1.89
N ALA A 241 -0.83 -1.22 -0.88
CA ALA A 241 -0.33 -2.59 -1.09
C ALA A 241 -1.35 -3.52 -1.77
N ARG A 242 -2.62 -3.11 -1.86
CA ARG A 242 -3.72 -3.85 -2.49
C ARG A 242 -4.13 -3.30 -3.86
N GLY A 243 -3.60 -2.15 -4.27
CA GLY A 243 -3.93 -1.47 -5.52
C GLY A 243 -4.31 0.00 -5.37
N GLU A 244 -4.86 0.58 -6.45
CA GLU A 244 -5.35 1.97 -6.50
C GLU A 244 -6.35 2.22 -5.36
N PHE A 245 -6.00 3.15 -4.48
CA PHE A 245 -6.79 3.62 -3.37
C PHE A 245 -7.10 5.10 -3.61
N ALA A 246 -8.38 5.46 -3.73
CA ALA A 246 -8.76 6.78 -4.23
C ALA A 246 -9.80 7.50 -3.38
N TYR A 247 -9.71 8.82 -3.37
CA TYR A 247 -10.58 9.73 -2.61
C TYR A 247 -11.21 10.74 -3.57
N TYR A 248 -12.53 10.80 -3.55
CA TYR A 248 -13.28 11.96 -4.03
C TYR A 248 -13.56 12.88 -2.85
N MET A 249 -13.23 14.16 -2.97
CA MET A 249 -13.55 15.17 -1.95
C MET A 249 -14.15 16.40 -2.63
N ALA A 250 -15.24 16.91 -2.06
CA ALA A 250 -15.89 18.14 -2.52
C ALA A 250 -16.05 19.12 -1.36
N GLY A 251 -15.65 20.37 -1.58
CA GLY A 251 -15.90 21.50 -0.69
C GLY A 251 -17.11 22.33 -1.14
N ASP A 252 -17.61 23.18 -0.25
CA ASP A 252 -18.74 24.09 -0.55
C ASP A 252 -18.48 25.55 -0.16
N GLY A 253 -17.24 25.92 0.13
CA GLY A 253 -16.87 27.24 0.64
C GLY A 253 -16.98 27.38 2.16
N THR A 254 -17.37 26.33 2.88
CA THR A 254 -17.40 26.28 4.35
C THR A 254 -16.13 25.65 4.92
N GLU A 255 -16.06 25.56 6.25
CA GLU A 255 -15.01 24.83 6.97
C GLU A 255 -15.21 23.30 6.96
N ASN A 256 -16.33 22.83 6.42
CA ASN A 256 -16.69 21.42 6.39
C ASN A 256 -16.50 20.81 4.99
N ILE A 257 -16.20 19.52 4.97
CA ILE A 257 -16.20 18.73 3.74
C ILE A 257 -17.66 18.45 3.37
N ARG A 258 -18.09 18.92 2.19
CA ARG A 258 -19.46 18.71 1.69
C ARG A 258 -19.71 17.24 1.40
N ARG A 259 -18.76 16.58 0.76
CA ARG A 259 -18.82 15.15 0.45
C ARG A 259 -17.41 14.56 0.38
N MET A 260 -17.25 13.37 0.94
CA MET A 260 -16.07 12.54 0.76
C MET A 260 -16.54 11.14 0.40
N GLN A 261 -16.00 10.58 -0.68
CA GLN A 261 -16.20 9.17 -1.03
C GLN A 261 -14.84 8.51 -1.13
N VAL A 262 -14.69 7.37 -0.47
CA VAL A 262 -13.48 6.56 -0.54
C VAL A 262 -13.75 5.38 -1.46
N ARG A 263 -12.83 5.13 -2.39
CA ARG A 263 -12.82 3.96 -3.25
C ARG A 263 -11.59 3.12 -2.94
N GLY A 264 -11.79 2.03 -2.19
CA GLY A 264 -10.76 1.04 -1.91
C GLY A 264 -10.67 -0.07 -2.96
N PRO A 265 -9.50 -0.70 -3.15
CA PRO A 265 -9.32 -1.80 -4.10
C PRO A 265 -10.16 -3.03 -3.69
N SER A 266 -10.39 -3.23 -2.38
CA SER A 266 -11.18 -4.34 -1.87
C SER A 266 -12.64 -4.34 -2.36
N LEU A 267 -13.20 -3.18 -2.75
CA LEU A 267 -14.59 -3.09 -3.20
C LEU A 267 -14.84 -3.94 -4.45
N VAL A 268 -14.02 -3.76 -5.49
CA VAL A 268 -14.13 -4.52 -6.75
C VAL A 268 -13.56 -5.94 -6.62
N HIS A 269 -12.55 -6.12 -5.77
CA HIS A 269 -11.98 -7.45 -5.52
C HIS A 269 -12.95 -8.37 -4.76
N ALA A 270 -13.71 -7.85 -3.80
CA ALA A 270 -14.61 -8.64 -2.98
C ALA A 270 -15.98 -8.87 -3.64
N TYR A 271 -16.61 -7.82 -4.18
CA TYR A 271 -17.97 -7.97 -4.71
C TYR A 271 -18.00 -8.62 -6.09
N THR A 272 -17.21 -8.10 -7.04
CA THR A 272 -17.31 -8.53 -8.43
C THR A 272 -16.35 -9.68 -8.77
N LEU A 273 -15.13 -9.65 -8.23
CA LEU A 273 -14.11 -10.62 -8.59
C LEU A 273 -14.22 -11.92 -7.78
N LEU A 274 -14.34 -11.83 -6.45
CA LEU A 274 -14.35 -13.01 -5.61
C LEU A 274 -15.52 -13.94 -5.95
N GLU A 275 -16.74 -13.42 -6.07
CA GLU A 275 -17.92 -14.21 -6.45
C GLU A 275 -17.63 -15.04 -7.71
N LYS A 276 -17.09 -14.40 -8.74
CA LYS A 276 -16.76 -15.06 -10.00
C LYS A 276 -15.69 -16.13 -9.83
N LEU A 277 -14.62 -15.86 -9.07
CA LEU A 277 -13.53 -16.81 -8.87
C LEU A 277 -13.95 -18.04 -8.06
N LEU A 278 -15.02 -17.93 -7.25
CA LEU A 278 -15.51 -19.05 -6.45
C LEU A 278 -16.44 -19.99 -7.22
N VAL A 279 -16.99 -19.57 -8.37
CA VAL A 279 -17.83 -20.45 -9.20
C VAL A 279 -17.00 -21.58 -9.78
N GLY A 280 -17.25 -22.80 -9.32
CA GLY A 280 -16.53 -24.01 -9.73
C GLY A 280 -15.20 -24.24 -9.01
N ALA A 281 -14.86 -23.40 -8.01
CA ALA A 281 -13.69 -23.63 -7.16
C ALA A 281 -13.98 -24.70 -6.09
N GLU A 282 -12.93 -25.40 -5.67
CA GLU A 282 -12.98 -26.33 -4.54
C GLU A 282 -13.16 -25.56 -3.22
N LEU A 283 -13.88 -26.16 -2.27
CA LEU A 283 -14.11 -25.53 -0.95
C LEU A 283 -12.78 -25.23 -0.22
N SER A 284 -11.77 -26.08 -0.41
CA SER A 284 -10.45 -25.93 0.18
C SER A 284 -9.66 -24.74 -0.38
N ASP A 285 -10.04 -24.22 -1.55
CA ASP A 285 -9.36 -23.10 -2.22
C ASP A 285 -10.03 -21.75 -1.96
N VAL A 286 -11.24 -21.72 -1.37
CA VAL A 286 -11.97 -20.48 -1.07
C VAL A 286 -11.11 -19.50 -0.26
N ALA A 287 -10.51 -19.98 0.84
CA ALA A 287 -9.67 -19.15 1.70
C ALA A 287 -8.38 -18.70 0.99
N LEU A 288 -7.82 -19.56 0.15
CA LEU A 288 -6.61 -19.26 -0.61
C LEU A 288 -6.85 -18.17 -1.66
N ILE A 289 -7.96 -18.29 -2.41
CA ILE A 289 -8.40 -17.30 -3.41
C ILE A 289 -8.68 -15.97 -2.72
N MET A 290 -9.49 -15.97 -1.66
CA MET A 290 -9.86 -14.75 -0.92
C MET A 290 -8.63 -13.99 -0.39
N ASN A 291 -7.69 -14.69 0.25
CA ASN A 291 -6.45 -14.05 0.73
C ASN A 291 -5.56 -13.55 -0.41
N SER A 292 -5.56 -14.25 -1.57
CA SER A 292 -4.77 -13.81 -2.73
C SER A 292 -5.23 -12.48 -3.29
N LEU A 293 -6.50 -12.11 -3.08
CA LEU A 293 -7.05 -10.82 -3.50
C LEU A 293 -6.73 -9.69 -2.50
N GLY A 294 -6.23 -10.01 -1.31
CA GLY A 294 -5.85 -9.03 -0.29
C GLY A 294 -7.03 -8.28 0.32
N ILE A 295 -8.25 -8.86 0.27
CA ILE A 295 -9.49 -8.20 0.65
C ILE A 295 -9.44 -7.71 2.11
N CYS A 296 -9.79 -6.45 2.32
CA CYS A 296 -9.95 -5.84 3.64
C CYS A 296 -11.41 -5.43 3.87
N PRO A 297 -12.15 -6.09 4.78
CA PRO A 297 -13.57 -5.79 4.98
C PRO A 297 -13.90 -4.31 5.28
N PRO A 298 -13.13 -3.58 6.11
CA PRO A 298 -13.39 -2.15 6.38
C PRO A 298 -13.24 -1.22 5.16
N GLU A 299 -12.66 -1.66 4.05
CA GLU A 299 -12.60 -0.90 2.80
C GLU A 299 -13.87 -1.08 1.95
N ILE A 300 -14.66 -2.13 2.21
CA ILE A 300 -15.85 -2.49 1.45
C ILE A 300 -17.09 -1.74 1.95
N GLU A 301 -17.17 -1.51 3.26
CA GLU A 301 -18.36 -0.96 3.96
C GLU A 301 -18.55 0.57 3.81
N ARG A 302 -17.77 1.24 2.95
CA ARG A 302 -17.62 2.72 2.93
C ARG A 302 -18.45 3.45 1.86
#